data_AF-A0A447S432-F1
#
_entry.id   AF-A0A447S432-F1
#
_cell.length_a   1.000
_cell.length_b   1.000
_cell.length_c   1.000
_cell.angle_alpha   90.00
_cell.angle_beta   90.00
_cell.angle_gamma   90.00
#
_symmetry.space_group_name_H-M   'P 1'
#
loop_
_entity.id
_entity.type
_entity.pdbx_description
1 polymer ?
#
loop_
_entity_poly.entity_id
_entity_poly.type
_entity_poly.pdbx_seq_one_letter_code
_entity_poly.pdbx_strand_id
1 'polypeptide(L)'
;MNVTTLKDTLVARRLALNPWTGFYFLQSLLINLALGYEFSLLYTVAFTCVLHLLWRAFPRVQKAVVGAYSLLAALYYPFGQAYGAPNFNTLLALHATNVEECTEILTIFPWYNYLLAVFIFALGVIAVRRRIVEPSRWGKNGYAGPVVQHRDLLSPAGAKPCLGRCIQGD
;
A
#
# COMPACT_ATOMS: atom_id res chain seq x y z
N MET A 1 -8.89 -26.54 -31.68
CA MET A 1 -9.04 -25.37 -30.78
C MET A 1 -7.76 -25.26 -29.97
N ASN A 2 -7.01 -24.16 -30.14
CA ASN A 2 -5.64 -24.02 -29.64
C ASN A 2 -5.60 -23.89 -28.11
N VAL A 3 -5.04 -24.88 -27.44
CA VAL A 3 -4.70 -24.83 -26.00
C VAL A 3 -3.55 -23.88 -25.68
N THR A 4 -2.76 -23.49 -26.68
CA THR A 4 -1.63 -22.54 -26.55
C THR A 4 -2.10 -21.10 -26.37
N THR A 5 -3.11 -20.66 -27.14
CA THR A 5 -3.63 -19.29 -27.06
C THR A 5 -4.31 -18.98 -25.73
N LEU A 6 -4.94 -19.98 -25.09
CA LEU A 6 -5.50 -19.85 -23.73
C LEU A 6 -4.40 -19.75 -22.66
N LYS A 7 -3.30 -20.51 -22.80
CA LYS A 7 -2.15 -20.39 -21.89
C LYS A 7 -1.53 -19.00 -22.01
N ASP A 8 -1.38 -18.48 -23.23
CA ASP A 8 -0.82 -17.15 -23.46
C ASP A 8 -1.74 -16.04 -22.94
N THR A 9 -3.07 -16.19 -23.02
CA THR A 9 -4.01 -15.23 -22.41
C THR A 9 -4.03 -15.31 -20.88
N LEU A 10 -3.94 -16.51 -20.29
CA LEU A 10 -3.87 -16.65 -18.83
C LEU A 10 -2.52 -16.18 -18.26
N VAL A 11 -1.42 -16.42 -18.97
CA VAL A 11 -0.08 -15.92 -18.62
C VAL A 11 -0.03 -14.41 -18.78
N ALA A 12 -0.55 -13.85 -19.87
CA ALA A 12 -0.68 -12.40 -20.04
C ALA A 12 -1.61 -11.75 -18.99
N ARG A 13 -2.70 -12.42 -18.59
CA ARG A 13 -3.62 -11.96 -17.54
C ARG A 13 -3.01 -12.06 -16.13
N ARG A 14 -2.17 -13.08 -15.87
CA ARG A 14 -1.39 -13.21 -14.64
C ARG A 14 -0.25 -12.18 -14.59
N LEU A 15 0.29 -11.76 -15.74
CA LEU A 15 1.24 -10.64 -15.87
C LEU A 15 0.57 -9.25 -15.73
N ALA A 16 -0.71 -9.13 -16.11
CA ALA A 16 -1.47 -7.88 -16.02
C ALA A 16 -2.15 -7.66 -14.66
N LEU A 17 -1.92 -8.54 -13.68
CA LEU A 17 -2.16 -8.19 -12.29
C LEU A 17 -1.10 -7.16 -11.92
N ASN A 18 -1.50 -5.89 -11.95
CA ASN A 18 -0.67 -4.79 -11.52
C ASN A 18 0.04 -5.20 -10.19
N PRO A 19 1.38 -5.22 -10.13
CA PRO A 19 2.11 -5.69 -8.95
C PRO A 19 1.68 -4.98 -7.66
N TRP A 20 1.15 -3.76 -7.80
CA TRP A 20 0.56 -2.99 -6.71
C TRP A 20 -0.72 -3.61 -6.13
N THR A 21 -1.55 -4.27 -6.94
CA THR A 21 -2.75 -4.98 -6.46
C THR A 21 -2.36 -6.17 -5.58
N GLY A 22 -1.31 -6.91 -5.96
CA GLY A 22 -0.73 -7.96 -5.13
C GLY A 22 -0.18 -7.42 -3.81
N PHE A 23 0.45 -6.25 -3.84
CA PHE A 23 0.94 -5.59 -2.63
C PHE A 23 -0.19 -5.21 -1.67
N TYR A 24 -1.27 -4.62 -2.17
CA TYR A 24 -2.44 -4.32 -1.34
C TYR A 24 -3.11 -5.57 -0.80
N PHE A 25 -3.19 -6.64 -1.59
CA PHE A 25 -3.71 -7.93 -1.14
C PHE A 25 -2.88 -8.56 -0.03
N LEU A 26 -1.57 -8.62 -0.22
CA LEU A 26 -0.65 -9.10 0.80
C LEU A 26 -0.72 -8.24 2.06
N GLN A 27 -0.79 -6.91 1.92
CA GLN A 27 -0.92 -5.99 3.04
C GLN A 27 -2.22 -6.22 3.82
N SER A 28 -3.36 -6.35 3.14
CA SER A 28 -4.65 -6.64 3.76
C SER A 28 -4.63 -7.97 4.52
N LEU A 29 -4.01 -8.99 3.93
CA LEU A 29 -3.87 -10.32 4.51
C LEU A 29 -3.02 -10.28 5.79
N LEU A 30 -1.89 -9.57 5.73
CA LEU A 30 -0.99 -9.40 6.86
C LEU A 30 -1.64 -8.61 8.01
N ILE A 31 -2.40 -7.56 7.70
CA ILE A 31 -3.13 -6.79 8.73
C ILE A 31 -4.17 -7.69 9.41
N ASN A 32 -4.90 -8.49 8.66
CA ASN A 32 -5.92 -9.38 9.21
C ASN A 32 -5.29 -10.46 10.11
N LEU A 33 -4.18 -11.05 9.67
CA LEU A 33 -3.40 -12.01 10.46
C LEU A 33 -2.80 -11.38 11.72
N ALA A 34 -2.30 -10.15 11.61
CA ALA A 34 -1.68 -9.44 12.74
C ALA A 34 -2.67 -9.12 13.86
N LEU A 35 -3.92 -8.85 13.48
CA LEU A 35 -5.01 -8.62 14.42
C LEU A 35 -5.52 -9.92 15.06
N GLY A 36 -4.89 -11.08 14.82
CA GLY A 36 -5.26 -12.35 15.46
C GLY A 36 -6.58 -12.94 14.95
N TYR A 37 -7.10 -12.47 13.80
CA TYR A 37 -8.24 -13.08 13.14
C TYR A 37 -7.81 -14.30 12.32
N GLU A 38 -8.72 -15.27 12.19
CA GLU A 38 -8.50 -16.43 11.33
C GLU A 38 -8.26 -16.03 9.87
N PHE A 39 -7.52 -16.88 9.14
CA PHE A 39 -7.25 -16.67 7.73
C PHE A 39 -8.54 -16.69 6.91
N SER A 40 -9.10 -15.50 6.64
CA SER A 40 -10.29 -15.32 5.83
C SER A 40 -9.99 -14.49 4.59
N LEU A 41 -10.09 -15.16 3.44
CA LEU A 41 -9.92 -14.54 2.13
C LEU A 41 -10.98 -13.47 1.87
N LEU A 42 -12.19 -13.65 2.41
CA LEU A 42 -13.30 -12.73 2.14
C LEU A 42 -13.06 -11.35 2.77
N TYR A 43 -12.60 -11.31 4.03
CA TYR A 43 -12.22 -10.05 4.68
C TYR A 43 -11.03 -9.40 3.99
N THR A 44 -10.05 -10.22 3.56
CA THR A 44 -8.88 -9.74 2.83
C THR A 44 -9.30 -9.07 1.51
N VAL A 45 -10.14 -9.72 0.71
CA VAL A 45 -10.65 -9.18 -0.56
C VAL A 45 -11.49 -7.93 -0.33
N ALA A 46 -12.39 -7.93 0.65
CA ALA A 46 -13.19 -6.76 0.99
C ALA A 46 -12.30 -5.55 1.34
N PHE A 47 -11.32 -5.74 2.23
CA PHE A 47 -10.41 -4.69 2.64
C PHE A 47 -9.52 -4.20 1.48
N THR A 48 -9.07 -5.10 0.59
CA THR A 48 -8.37 -4.67 -0.64
C THR A 48 -9.22 -3.82 -1.56
N CYS A 49 -10.51 -4.16 -1.70
CA CYS A 49 -11.43 -3.39 -2.52
C CYS A 49 -11.60 -1.98 -1.97
N VAL A 50 -11.78 -1.87 -0.64
CA VAL A 50 -11.86 -0.57 0.07
C VAL A 50 -10.58 0.25 -0.14
N LEU A 51 -9.41 -0.35 0.05
CA LEU A 51 -8.13 0.34 -0.18
C LEU A 51 -7.97 0.78 -1.64
N HIS A 52 -8.42 -0.03 -2.59
CA HIS A 52 -8.35 0.28 -4.01
C HIS A 52 -9.30 1.44 -4.39
N LEU A 53 -10.50 1.47 -3.83
CA LEU A 53 -11.43 2.60 -3.96
C LEU A 53 -10.84 3.87 -3.34
N LEU A 54 -10.23 3.74 -2.16
CA LEU A 54 -9.60 4.86 -1.46
C LEU A 54 -8.42 5.44 -2.23
N TRP A 55 -7.63 4.60 -2.93
CA TRP A 55 -6.58 5.09 -3.84
C TRP A 55 -7.13 6.01 -4.92
N ARG A 56 -8.28 5.63 -5.50
CA ARG A 56 -8.90 6.33 -6.62
C ARG A 56 -9.51 7.66 -6.22
N ALA A 57 -10.01 7.76 -4.98
CA ALA A 57 -10.57 9.00 -4.44
C ALA A 57 -9.49 9.90 -3.82
N PHE A 58 -8.66 9.37 -2.92
CA PHE A 58 -7.71 10.12 -2.11
C PHE A 58 -6.39 9.36 -1.92
N PRO A 59 -5.45 9.44 -2.88
CA PRO A 59 -4.21 8.65 -2.84
C PRO A 59 -3.30 9.01 -1.65
N ARG A 60 -3.40 10.24 -1.12
CA ARG A 60 -2.66 10.66 0.10
C ARG A 60 -3.21 10.00 1.37
N VAL A 61 -4.54 9.97 1.50
CA VAL A 61 -5.21 9.35 2.67
C VAL A 61 -4.93 7.86 2.68
N GLN A 62 -4.98 7.18 1.53
CA GLN A 62 -4.65 5.76 1.49
C GLN A 62 -3.23 5.47 2.00
N LYS A 63 -2.24 6.29 1.65
CA LYS A 63 -0.88 6.11 2.17
C LYS A 63 -0.82 6.26 3.69
N ALA A 64 -1.50 7.26 4.24
CA ALA A 64 -1.58 7.46 5.68
C ALA A 64 -2.27 6.27 6.37
N VAL A 65 -3.38 5.79 5.81
CA VAL A 65 -4.14 4.63 6.29
C VAL A 65 -3.26 3.38 6.27
N VAL A 66 -2.62 3.06 5.14
CA VAL A 66 -1.74 1.88 5.02
C VAL A 66 -0.56 1.97 5.98
N GLY A 67 0.05 3.16 6.13
CA GLY A 67 1.12 3.39 7.10
C GLY A 67 0.66 3.19 8.54
N ALA A 68 -0.49 3.76 8.92
CA ALA A 68 -1.03 3.62 10.27
C ALA A 68 -1.42 2.16 10.59
N TYR A 69 -2.12 1.48 9.68
CA TYR A 69 -2.50 0.08 9.88
C TYR A 69 -1.30 -0.87 9.86
N SER A 70 -0.28 -0.62 9.05
CA SER A 70 0.94 -1.45 9.06
C SER A 70 1.76 -1.26 10.34
N LEU A 71 1.84 -0.05 10.87
CA LEU A 71 2.45 0.21 12.18
C LEU A 71 1.67 -0.47 13.31
N LEU A 72 0.35 -0.30 13.33
CA LEU A 72 -0.52 -0.94 14.33
C LEU A 72 -0.41 -2.46 14.25
N ALA A 73 -0.45 -3.02 13.05
CA ALA A 73 -0.26 -4.45 12.83
C ALA A 73 1.10 -4.94 13.33
N ALA A 74 2.19 -4.22 13.06
CA ALA A 74 3.51 -4.60 13.53
C ALA A 74 3.63 -4.58 15.07
N LEU A 75 3.09 -3.56 15.72
CA LEU A 75 3.10 -3.45 17.18
C LEU A 75 2.23 -4.51 17.85
N TYR A 76 1.08 -4.82 17.25
CA TYR A 76 0.12 -5.75 17.81
C TYR A 76 0.42 -7.23 17.48
N TYR A 77 1.16 -7.52 16.40
CA TYR A 77 1.46 -8.89 15.95
C TYR A 77 1.92 -9.85 17.07
N PRO A 78 2.96 -9.54 17.89
CA PRO A 78 3.40 -10.44 18.94
C PRO A 78 2.32 -10.69 20.00
N PHE A 79 1.51 -9.68 20.32
CA PHE A 79 0.40 -9.79 21.26
C PHE A 79 -0.79 -10.55 20.67
N GLY A 80 -1.12 -10.34 19.40
CA GLY A 80 -2.22 -11.00 18.70
C GLY A 80 -2.04 -12.51 18.62
N GLN A 81 -0.81 -13.03 18.65
CA GLN A 81 -0.55 -14.47 18.71
C GLN A 81 -0.84 -15.09 20.08
N ALA A 82 -0.71 -14.32 21.17
CA ALA A 82 -0.95 -14.81 22.52
C ALA A 82 -2.38 -14.55 23.01
N TYR A 83 -2.96 -13.41 22.63
CA TYR A 83 -4.25 -12.93 23.12
C TYR A 83 -5.37 -12.93 22.07
N GLY A 84 -5.03 -13.20 20.80
CA GLY A 84 -6.00 -13.23 19.70
C GLY A 84 -6.47 -11.84 19.30
N ALA A 85 -7.73 -11.76 18.84
CA ALA A 85 -8.33 -10.51 18.39
C ALA A 85 -8.55 -9.49 19.52
N PRO A 86 -8.36 -8.18 19.24
CA PRO A 86 -8.49 -7.15 20.26
C PRO A 86 -9.92 -7.12 20.81
N ASN A 87 -10.05 -7.34 22.12
CA ASN A 87 -11.31 -7.31 22.85
C ASN A 87 -11.17 -6.50 24.16
N PHE A 88 -12.30 -6.24 24.84
CA PHE A 88 -12.29 -5.48 26.10
C PHE A 88 -11.44 -6.12 27.19
N ASN A 89 -11.41 -7.45 27.28
CA ASN A 89 -10.60 -8.16 28.27
C ASN A 89 -9.10 -7.95 28.04
N THR A 90 -8.66 -7.94 26.78
CA THR A 90 -7.27 -7.65 26.40
C THR A 90 -6.88 -6.21 26.76
N LEU A 91 -7.80 -5.25 26.59
CA LEU A 91 -7.56 -3.85 26.95
C LEU A 91 -7.48 -3.64 28.46
N LEU A 92 -8.37 -4.30 29.22
CA LEU A 92 -8.34 -4.24 30.69
C LEU A 92 -7.08 -4.91 31.25
N ALA A 93 -6.68 -6.05 30.68
CA ALA A 93 -5.44 -6.70 31.04
C ALA A 93 -4.23 -5.79 30.77
N LEU A 94 -4.17 -5.16 29.59
CA LEU A 94 -3.09 -4.24 29.24
C LEU A 94 -3.07 -2.98 30.12
N HIS A 95 -4.23 -2.47 30.51
CA HIS A 95 -4.34 -1.31 31.40
C HIS A 95 -4.00 -1.66 32.86
N ALA A 96 -4.20 -2.91 33.28
CA ALA A 96 -3.88 -3.38 34.62
C ALA A 96 -2.41 -3.81 34.79
N THR A 97 -1.72 -4.13 33.70
CA THR A 97 -0.30 -4.53 33.73
C THR A 97 0.65 -3.34 33.81
N ASN A 98 1.64 -3.42 34.68
CA ASN A 98 2.68 -2.40 34.83
C ASN A 98 3.78 -2.53 33.74
N VAL A 99 4.62 -1.50 33.57
CA VAL A 99 5.69 -1.46 32.57
C VAL A 99 6.77 -2.50 32.82
N GLU A 100 7.16 -2.75 34.08
CA GLU A 100 8.14 -3.80 34.39
C GLU A 100 7.60 -5.18 33.96
N GLU A 101 6.34 -5.48 34.31
CA GLU A 101 5.67 -6.74 34.02
C GLU A 101 5.43 -6.94 32.51
N CYS A 102 5.09 -5.86 31.78
CA CYS A 102 4.97 -5.89 30.32
C CYS A 102 6.30 -6.24 29.62
N THR A 103 7.43 -5.75 30.13
CA THR A 103 8.73 -6.03 29.50
C THR A 103 9.17 -7.48 29.66
N GLU A 104 8.91 -8.08 30.83
CA GLU A 104 9.17 -9.51 31.05
C GLU A 104 8.32 -10.36 30.10
N ILE A 105 7.01 -10.07 29.98
CA ILE A 105 6.10 -10.77 29.06
C ILE A 105 6.55 -10.62 27.60
N LEU A 106 7.00 -9.44 27.18
CA LEU A 106 7.53 -9.21 25.84
C LEU A 106 8.74 -10.12 25.56
N THR A 107 9.68 -10.27 26.49
CA THR A 107 10.86 -11.11 26.25
C THR A 107 10.56 -12.61 26.16
N ILE A 108 9.41 -13.04 26.67
CA ILE A 108 8.96 -14.44 26.63
C ILE A 108 8.41 -14.81 25.24
N PHE A 109 7.88 -13.84 24.49
CA PHE A 109 7.34 -14.14 23.17
C PHE A 109 8.42 -14.68 22.22
N PRO A 110 8.08 -15.68 21.40
CA PRO A 110 9.06 -16.28 20.52
C PRO A 110 9.58 -15.27 19.48
N TRP A 111 10.88 -15.34 19.21
CA TRP A 111 11.61 -14.40 18.34
C TRP A 111 11.03 -14.28 16.92
N TYR A 112 10.41 -15.34 16.39
CA TYR A 112 9.79 -15.32 15.06
C TYR A 112 8.62 -14.33 14.95
N ASN A 113 7.90 -14.06 16.04
CA ASN A 113 6.82 -13.08 16.05
C ASN A 113 7.35 -11.65 15.86
N TYR A 114 8.51 -11.35 16.44
CA TYR A 114 9.19 -10.07 16.25
C TYR A 114 9.73 -9.91 14.83
N LEU A 115 10.24 -10.99 14.23
CA LEU A 115 10.66 -10.96 12.83
C LEU A 115 9.49 -10.71 11.88
N LEU A 116 8.34 -11.34 12.12
CA LEU A 116 7.12 -11.10 11.34
C LEU A 116 6.60 -9.68 11.53
N ALA A 117 6.64 -9.13 12.75
CA ALA A 117 6.31 -7.72 13.00
C ALA A 117 7.19 -6.77 12.18
N VAL A 118 8.51 -6.96 12.18
CA VAL A 118 9.45 -6.16 11.39
C VAL A 118 9.20 -6.33 9.88
N PHE A 119 8.88 -7.54 9.42
CA PHE A 119 8.54 -7.81 8.03
C PHE A 119 7.27 -7.07 7.57
N ILE A 120 6.20 -7.11 8.38
CA ILE A 120 4.95 -6.38 8.13
C ILE A 120 5.22 -4.87 8.07
N PHE A 121 6.03 -4.36 9.00
CA PHE A 121 6.40 -2.95 9.03
C PHE A 121 7.21 -2.53 7.79
N ALA A 122 8.21 -3.33 7.39
CA ALA A 122 9.01 -3.07 6.21
C ALA A 122 8.16 -3.01 4.93
N LEU A 123 7.20 -3.94 4.79
CA LEU A 123 6.23 -3.90 3.69
C LEU A 123 5.36 -2.64 3.75
N GLY A 124 4.86 -2.26 4.93
CA GLY A 124 4.13 -1.01 5.12
C GLY A 124 4.91 0.22 4.64
N VAL A 125 6.19 0.33 5.02
CA VAL A 125 7.08 1.41 4.59
C VAL A 125 7.28 1.42 3.08
N ILE A 126 7.48 0.27 2.46
CA ILE A 126 7.59 0.14 0.99
C ILE A 126 6.29 0.61 0.31
N ALA A 127 5.12 0.26 0.86
CA ALA A 127 3.82 0.71 0.38
C ALA A 127 3.68 2.23 0.39
N VAL A 128 4.13 2.88 1.48
CA VAL A 128 4.04 4.34 1.65
C VAL A 128 5.00 5.08 0.71
N ARG A 129 6.19 4.51 0.48
CA ARG A 129 7.22 5.05 -0.43
C ARG A 129 6.80 5.05 -1.91
N ARG A 130 5.74 4.32 -2.28
CA ARG A 130 5.16 4.31 -3.64
C ARG A 130 4.95 5.75 -4.14
N ARG A 131 5.60 6.14 -5.25
CA ARG A 131 5.33 7.43 -5.90
C ARG A 131 3.89 7.44 -6.42
N ILE A 132 3.15 8.52 -6.15
CA ILE A 132 1.84 8.73 -6.77
C ILE A 132 2.14 9.13 -8.20
N VAL A 133 2.03 8.18 -9.13
CA VAL A 133 1.98 8.51 -10.54
C VAL A 133 0.54 8.94 -10.79
N GLU A 134 0.31 10.24 -10.91
CA GLU A 134 -0.95 10.77 -11.41
C GLU A 134 -1.23 10.06 -12.74
N PRO A 135 -2.39 9.40 -12.92
CA PRO A 135 -2.74 8.92 -14.23
C PRO A 135 -2.74 10.15 -15.13
N SER A 136 -1.89 10.13 -16.18
CA SER A 136 -1.85 11.18 -17.19
C SER A 136 -3.28 11.53 -17.53
N ARG A 137 -3.69 12.73 -17.13
CA ARG A 137 -5.03 13.24 -17.37
C ARG A 137 -5.12 13.25 -18.88
N TRP A 138 -5.85 12.28 -19.45
CA TRP A 138 -6.00 12.10 -20.89
C TRP A 138 -6.70 13.35 -21.42
N GLY A 139 -5.89 14.38 -21.66
CA GLY A 139 -6.22 15.51 -22.49
C GLY A 139 -6.44 14.92 -23.87
N LYS A 140 -7.64 15.15 -24.38
CA LYS A 140 -8.02 14.96 -25.77
C LYS A 140 -6.83 15.16 -26.70
N ASN A 141 -6.68 14.19 -27.61
CA ASN A 141 -6.02 14.23 -28.91
C ASN A 141 -4.71 13.43 -29.03
N GLY A 142 -4.79 12.42 -29.90
CA GLY A 142 -3.70 12.04 -30.80
C GLY A 142 -2.55 11.25 -30.19
N TYR A 143 -2.47 9.98 -30.59
CA TYR A 143 -1.26 9.18 -30.77
C TYR A 143 0.07 9.77 -30.22
N ALA A 144 0.57 9.23 -29.11
CA ALA A 144 2.01 9.14 -28.87
C ALA A 144 2.29 8.12 -27.76
N GLY A 145 3.18 7.17 -28.06
CA GLY A 145 3.61 6.10 -27.15
C GLY A 145 4.46 6.58 -25.96
N PRO A 146 4.99 5.63 -25.16
CA PRO A 146 5.65 5.92 -23.89
C PRO A 146 6.98 6.66 -24.10
N VAL A 147 7.08 7.92 -23.65
CA VAL A 147 8.35 8.65 -23.58
C VAL A 147 9.06 8.28 -22.28
N VAL A 148 10.15 7.54 -22.44
CA VAL A 148 11.17 7.27 -21.43
C VAL A 148 11.78 8.59 -20.95
N GLN A 149 11.78 8.77 -19.64
CA GLN A 149 12.33 9.94 -18.95
C GLN A 149 13.86 9.85 -18.94
N HIS A 150 14.52 10.63 -19.78
CA HIS A 150 15.96 10.84 -19.72
C HIS A 150 16.29 12.27 -20.14
N ARG A 151 16.40 13.20 -19.18
CA ARG A 151 17.16 14.45 -19.31
C ARG A 151 17.21 15.24 -18.00
N ASP A 152 18.08 14.79 -17.11
CA ASP A 152 18.99 15.72 -16.43
C ASP A 152 20.13 16.04 -17.41
N LEU A 153 20.67 17.27 -17.37
CA LEU A 153 21.65 17.88 -18.29
C LEU A 153 21.07 18.52 -19.57
N LEU A 154 20.54 19.74 -19.43
CA LEU A 154 21.26 20.95 -19.85
C LEU A 154 20.43 22.18 -19.48
N SER A 155 21.00 23.03 -18.61
CA SER A 155 20.63 24.44 -18.47
C SER A 155 20.58 25.12 -19.84
N PRO A 156 19.69 26.11 -20.03
CA PRO A 156 20.28 27.40 -20.34
C PRO A 156 19.57 28.58 -19.65
N ALA A 157 20.43 29.50 -19.22
CA ALA A 157 20.11 30.89 -19.04
C ALA A 157 19.54 31.50 -20.33
N GLY A 158 18.61 32.44 -20.16
CA GLY A 158 18.41 33.54 -21.12
C GLY A 158 17.57 33.22 -22.35
N ALA A 159 16.26 33.39 -22.23
CA ALA A 159 15.43 33.96 -23.30
C ALA A 159 14.07 34.37 -22.73
N LYS A 160 13.83 35.68 -22.59
CA LYS A 160 12.46 36.22 -22.60
C LYS A 160 11.93 36.15 -24.03
N PRO A 161 10.60 36.06 -24.21
CA PRO A 161 9.97 37.09 -25.03
C PRO A 161 8.77 37.73 -24.34
N CYS A 162 8.72 39.05 -24.52
CA CYS A 162 7.62 39.96 -24.20
C CYS A 162 6.51 39.89 -25.26
N LEU A 163 5.34 40.46 -24.89
CA LEU A 163 4.27 41.01 -25.75
C LEU A 163 3.46 39.99 -26.57
N GLY A 164 2.14 40.13 -26.77
CA GLY A 164 1.21 41.21 -26.50
C GLY A 164 -0.18 40.79 -26.99
N ARG A 165 -1.20 41.40 -26.37
CA ARG A 165 -2.63 41.25 -26.63
C ARG A 165 -3.02 42.12 -27.84
N CYS A 166 -3.79 41.64 -28.83
CA CYS A 166 -4.73 42.42 -29.67
C CYS A 166 -5.60 41.48 -30.53
N ILE A 167 -6.92 41.42 -30.26
CA ILE A 167 -8.06 41.95 -31.05
C ILE A 167 -8.46 41.10 -32.28
N GLN A 168 -9.66 40.54 -32.18
CA GLN A 168 -10.51 39.96 -33.21
C GLN A 168 -11.10 41.06 -34.10
N GLY A 169 -11.08 40.91 -35.43
CA GLY A 169 -11.79 41.80 -36.35
C GLY A 169 -11.61 41.41 -37.81
N ASP A 170 -12.75 41.14 -38.45
CA ASP A 170 -13.07 40.91 -39.88
C ASP A 170 -12.63 39.61 -40.56
#